data_AF-A0A7Y6AEX7-F1
#
_entry.id   AF-A0A7Y6AEX7-F1
#
_cell.length_a   1.000
_cell.length_b   1.000
_cell.length_c   1.000
_cell.angle_alpha   90.00
_cell.angle_beta   90.00
_cell.angle_gamma   90.00
#
_symmetry.space_group_name_H-M   'P 1'
#
loop_
_entity.id
_entity.type
_entity.pdbx_description
1 polymer ?
#
loop_
_entity_poly.entity_id
_entity_poly.type
_entity_poly.pdbx_seq_one_letter_code
_entity_poly.pdbx_strand_id
1 'polypeptide(L)'
;MTETTDQHGQAAEPTEPYRYTAAMAGEIEPRWQDRWEAEGTFEAPNPAGPLAEPEKVAGREKLFVMDMFPYPSGAGLHVGHPLGYIATDVYARFKRMTGRNVLHTLGYDAFGLPAEQYAVATGTHPRITTEANIATMRRQLRRLGLGHDRRRSISSIDPSYYRWTQWIFLQIRNSWYDETADGGKGRARPIADLVEQFEKGTRAVPGGGVWADLSRAEQAKAVDGFRLAYLSEAPVNWCPGLGTVLANEEVTSEGRSERGNYPVFKRNLKQWMMRITAYSDRLLDDLDKLDWPEPVKLMQRNWIGRSEGAHIDFAFAGHEDASVRVFTTRQDTLFGATYMVLAPEHELVGSVVPAAWPEGTPEAWTGGAATPAEAVAAYRTQAAAKTEVERQTEGKDKTGVFTGAYAVNPAGGALIPVFIADYVLAGYGTGAIMAVPAHDHRDFEFARKFDLPMICVVEPDDGRSTDPATWDDAFVAKTARIINSSADGFSI
;
A
#
# COMPACT_ATOMS: atom_id res chain seq x y z
N MET A 1 -59.80 -14.49 -40.91
CA MET A 1 -59.10 -15.01 -42.09
C MET A 1 -58.02 -14.01 -42.44
N THR A 2 -56.77 -14.37 -42.20
CA THR A 2 -55.62 -13.76 -42.85
C THR A 2 -54.53 -14.82 -42.82
N GLU A 3 -53.98 -15.06 -44.00
CA GLU A 3 -53.36 -16.30 -44.44
C GLU A 3 -52.00 -16.55 -43.78
N THR A 4 -51.82 -17.78 -43.31
CA THR A 4 -50.53 -18.45 -43.16
C THR A 4 -49.83 -18.47 -44.51
N THR A 5 -48.76 -17.70 -44.65
CA THR A 5 -47.86 -17.81 -45.80
C THR A 5 -46.81 -18.86 -45.47
N ASP A 6 -46.98 -20.05 -46.06
CA ASP A 6 -45.94 -21.06 -46.19
C ASP A 6 -44.75 -20.48 -46.99
N GLN A 7 -43.65 -20.18 -46.30
CA GLN A 7 -42.36 -19.98 -46.94
C GLN A 7 -41.48 -21.21 -46.74
N HIS A 8 -41.56 -22.08 -47.76
CA HIS A 8 -40.43 -22.83 -48.32
C HIS A 8 -39.54 -23.56 -47.32
N GLY A 9 -39.82 -24.86 -47.17
CA GLY A 9 -38.82 -25.83 -46.75
C GLY A 9 -37.62 -25.77 -47.69
N GLN A 10 -36.60 -24.99 -47.32
CA GLN A 10 -35.25 -25.27 -47.73
C GLN A 10 -34.88 -26.59 -47.07
N ALA A 11 -34.70 -27.63 -47.90
CA ALA A 11 -33.99 -28.82 -47.47
C ALA A 11 -32.68 -28.35 -46.84
N ALA A 12 -32.51 -28.59 -45.54
CA ALA A 12 -31.26 -28.30 -44.87
C ALA A 12 -30.15 -29.02 -45.65
N GLU A 13 -29.21 -28.25 -46.22
CA GLU A 13 -27.99 -28.83 -46.77
C GLU A 13 -27.41 -29.79 -45.73
N PRO A 14 -26.88 -30.96 -46.15
CA PRO A 14 -26.29 -31.90 -45.20
C PRO A 14 -25.18 -31.18 -44.46
N THR A 15 -25.46 -30.75 -43.23
CA THR A 15 -24.46 -30.24 -42.29
C THR A 15 -23.30 -31.21 -42.33
N GLU A 16 -22.10 -30.71 -42.65
CA GLU A 16 -20.92 -31.56 -42.77
C GLU A 16 -20.86 -32.50 -41.57
N PRO A 17 -20.69 -33.82 -41.76
CA PRO A 17 -20.89 -34.82 -40.72
C PRO A 17 -19.96 -34.64 -39.50
N TYR A 18 -18.94 -33.79 -39.63
CA TYR A 18 -17.94 -33.48 -38.60
C TYR A 18 -17.94 -32.01 -38.16
N ARG A 19 -18.95 -31.20 -38.55
CA ARG A 19 -19.01 -29.80 -38.13
C ARG A 19 -19.25 -29.70 -36.63
N TYR A 20 -18.43 -28.89 -35.96
CA TYR A 20 -18.60 -28.58 -34.54
C TYR A 20 -19.79 -27.64 -34.33
N THR A 21 -20.99 -28.22 -34.26
CA THR A 21 -22.25 -27.50 -33.97
C THR A 21 -22.52 -27.48 -32.47
N ALA A 22 -23.47 -26.65 -32.02
CA ALA A 22 -23.91 -26.67 -30.62
C ALA A 22 -24.48 -28.04 -30.20
N ALA A 23 -25.15 -28.76 -31.12
CA ALA A 23 -25.64 -30.11 -30.87
C ALA A 23 -24.48 -31.10 -30.69
N MET A 24 -23.48 -31.05 -31.59
CA MET A 24 -22.27 -31.88 -31.49
C MET A 24 -21.49 -31.59 -30.20
N ALA A 25 -21.30 -30.30 -29.86
CA ALA A 25 -20.66 -29.89 -28.61
C ALA A 25 -21.40 -30.45 -27.37
N GLY A 26 -22.73 -30.37 -27.37
CA GLY A 26 -23.58 -30.91 -26.31
C GLY A 26 -23.48 -32.44 -26.14
N GLU A 27 -23.10 -33.17 -27.18
CA GLU A 27 -22.85 -34.61 -27.12
C GLU A 27 -21.40 -34.93 -26.69
N ILE A 28 -20.40 -34.31 -27.32
CA ILE A 28 -19.01 -34.73 -27.15
C ILE A 28 -18.32 -34.11 -25.96
N GLU A 29 -18.63 -32.85 -25.59
CA GLU A 29 -17.97 -32.17 -24.46
C GLU A 29 -18.27 -32.90 -23.14
N PRO A 30 -19.54 -33.19 -22.76
CA PRO A 30 -19.82 -33.88 -21.51
C PRO A 30 -19.18 -35.27 -21.47
N ARG A 31 -19.18 -36.00 -22.58
CA ARG A 31 -18.57 -37.34 -22.67
C ARG A 31 -17.08 -37.31 -22.33
N TRP A 32 -16.33 -36.35 -22.87
CA TRP A 32 -14.90 -36.20 -22.55
C TRP A 32 -14.69 -35.71 -21.12
N GLN A 33 -15.52 -34.77 -20.66
CA GLN A 33 -15.48 -34.26 -19.29
C GLN A 33 -15.79 -35.34 -18.24
N ASP A 34 -16.73 -36.25 -18.51
CA ASP A 34 -17.07 -37.40 -17.67
C ASP A 34 -15.92 -38.40 -17.63
N ARG A 35 -15.33 -38.71 -18.80
CA ARG A 35 -14.19 -39.60 -18.91
C ARG A 35 -12.98 -39.08 -18.12
N TRP A 36 -12.63 -37.80 -18.27
CA TRP A 36 -11.49 -37.23 -17.57
C TRP A 36 -11.66 -37.23 -16.05
N GLU A 37 -12.88 -37.02 -15.56
CA GLU A 37 -13.17 -37.13 -14.13
C GLU A 37 -13.09 -38.58 -13.64
N ALA A 38 -13.69 -39.54 -14.38
CA ALA A 38 -13.67 -40.95 -14.01
C ALA A 38 -12.25 -41.54 -13.99
N GLU A 39 -11.39 -41.10 -14.91
CA GLU A 39 -9.99 -41.53 -14.99
C GLU A 39 -9.06 -40.72 -14.06
N GLY A 40 -9.54 -39.66 -13.40
CA GLY A 40 -8.69 -38.73 -12.66
C GLY A 40 -7.61 -38.11 -13.54
N THR A 41 -7.88 -37.84 -14.82
CA THR A 41 -6.88 -37.46 -15.84
C THR A 41 -5.99 -36.29 -15.42
N PHE A 42 -6.55 -35.33 -14.68
CA PHE A 42 -5.86 -34.12 -14.25
C PHE A 42 -5.33 -34.17 -12.82
N GLU A 43 -5.57 -35.28 -12.11
CA GLU A 43 -5.05 -35.49 -10.76
C GLU A 43 -3.51 -35.47 -10.78
N ALA A 44 -2.92 -34.59 -9.97
CA ALA A 44 -1.48 -34.46 -9.84
C ALA A 44 -0.97 -35.33 -8.67
N PRO A 45 -0.15 -36.35 -8.93
CA PRO A 45 0.45 -37.15 -7.87
C PRO A 45 1.54 -36.37 -7.12
N ASN A 46 1.67 -36.64 -5.81
CA ASN A 46 2.75 -36.11 -4.99
C ASN A 46 3.91 -37.12 -4.90
N PRO A 47 5.14 -36.66 -4.60
CA PRO A 47 6.23 -37.55 -4.20
C PRO A 47 6.04 -38.13 -2.79
N ALA A 48 5.22 -37.50 -1.94
CA ALA A 48 4.98 -37.90 -0.55
C ALA A 48 3.62 -37.40 -0.01
N GLY A 49 3.21 -37.91 1.16
CA GLY A 49 1.99 -37.51 1.86
C GLY A 49 0.71 -38.26 1.40
N PRO A 50 -0.48 -37.75 1.76
CA PRO A 50 -1.76 -38.46 1.53
C PRO A 50 -2.13 -38.74 0.07
N LEU A 51 -1.54 -38.02 -0.88
CA LEU A 51 -1.74 -38.18 -2.34
C LEU A 51 -0.46 -38.65 -3.03
N ALA A 52 0.39 -39.41 -2.31
CA ALA A 52 1.67 -39.88 -2.80
C ALA A 52 1.52 -41.00 -3.83
N GLU A 53 2.14 -40.80 -4.98
CA GLU A 53 2.33 -41.84 -6.00
C GLU A 53 3.74 -41.66 -6.58
N PRO A 54 4.80 -41.98 -5.80
CA PRO A 54 6.18 -41.65 -6.13
C PRO A 54 6.61 -42.20 -7.48
N GLU A 55 6.16 -43.41 -7.83
CA GLU A 55 6.42 -44.05 -9.13
C GLU A 55 5.87 -43.23 -10.32
N LYS A 56 4.77 -42.49 -10.13
CA LYS A 56 4.16 -41.66 -11.20
C LYS A 56 4.86 -40.32 -11.40
N VAL A 57 5.74 -39.92 -10.49
CA VAL A 57 6.48 -38.65 -10.52
C VAL A 57 7.99 -38.84 -10.68
N ALA A 58 8.51 -40.04 -10.44
CA ALA A 58 9.92 -40.36 -10.62
C ALA A 58 10.40 -39.97 -12.02
N GLY A 59 11.50 -39.21 -12.08
CA GLY A 59 12.08 -38.75 -13.35
C GLY A 59 11.30 -37.67 -14.10
N ARG A 60 10.17 -37.18 -13.57
CA ARG A 60 9.37 -36.12 -14.21
C ARG A 60 9.64 -34.77 -13.57
N GLU A 61 9.85 -33.76 -14.41
CA GLU A 61 9.98 -32.38 -13.94
C GLU A 61 8.63 -31.88 -13.39
N LYS A 62 8.64 -31.28 -12.19
CA LYS A 62 7.44 -30.69 -11.59
C LYS A 62 7.08 -29.34 -12.25
N LEU A 63 5.80 -29.07 -12.37
CA LEU A 63 5.29 -27.75 -12.76
C LEU A 63 4.04 -27.44 -11.93
N PHE A 64 3.98 -26.25 -11.36
CA PHE A 64 2.77 -25.75 -10.69
C PHE A 64 2.23 -24.57 -11.50
N VAL A 65 1.02 -24.75 -12.02
CA VAL A 65 0.23 -23.73 -12.71
C VAL A 65 -0.90 -23.31 -11.79
N MET A 66 -1.00 -22.01 -11.52
CA MET A 66 -2.01 -21.46 -10.61
C MET A 66 -2.61 -20.20 -11.21
N ASP A 67 -3.92 -20.19 -11.28
CA ASP A 67 -4.70 -19.01 -11.61
C ASP A 67 -5.02 -18.20 -10.35
N MET A 68 -5.23 -16.89 -10.51
CA MET A 68 -5.90 -16.12 -9.47
C MET A 68 -7.33 -16.65 -9.33
N PHE A 69 -7.58 -17.35 -8.23
CA PHE A 69 -8.88 -17.92 -7.89
C PHE A 69 -9.99 -16.85 -7.78
N PRO A 70 -11.22 -17.18 -8.19
CA PRO A 70 -12.29 -16.18 -8.31
C PRO A 70 -12.92 -15.85 -6.95
N TYR A 71 -13.43 -14.61 -6.85
CA TYR A 71 -14.36 -14.21 -5.80
C TYR A 71 -15.77 -14.74 -6.12
N PRO A 72 -16.42 -15.52 -5.25
CA PRO A 72 -17.79 -16.01 -5.44
C PRO A 72 -18.83 -14.93 -5.10
N SER A 73 -18.63 -13.72 -5.61
CA SER A 73 -19.41 -12.50 -5.30
C SER A 73 -20.42 -12.08 -6.39
N GLY A 74 -20.58 -12.89 -7.43
CA GLY A 74 -21.58 -12.69 -8.48
C GLY A 74 -22.38 -13.96 -8.74
N ALA A 75 -23.40 -13.87 -9.62
CA ALA A 75 -24.26 -15.01 -9.98
C ALA A 75 -23.54 -16.18 -10.69
N GLY A 76 -22.23 -16.04 -10.95
CA GLY A 76 -21.38 -17.01 -11.63
C GLY A 76 -20.18 -16.33 -12.29
N LEU A 77 -19.47 -17.07 -13.14
CA LEU A 77 -18.39 -16.55 -13.96
C LEU A 77 -18.93 -15.64 -15.08
N HIS A 78 -18.35 -14.44 -15.24
CA HIS A 78 -18.43 -13.65 -16.47
C HIS A 78 -17.32 -14.03 -17.46
N VAL A 79 -17.44 -13.61 -18.73
CA VAL A 79 -16.51 -13.93 -19.84
C VAL A 79 -15.04 -13.52 -19.63
N GLY A 80 -14.78 -12.67 -18.65
CA GLY A 80 -13.42 -12.27 -18.28
C GLY A 80 -12.66 -13.37 -17.53
N HIS A 81 -13.34 -14.19 -16.72
CA HIS A 81 -12.66 -15.26 -15.98
C HIS A 81 -12.07 -16.33 -16.91
N PRO A 82 -12.82 -16.88 -17.90
CA PRO A 82 -12.28 -17.90 -18.78
C PRO A 82 -11.10 -17.44 -19.62
N LEU A 83 -10.96 -16.13 -19.89
CA LEU A 83 -9.85 -15.61 -20.70
C LEU A 83 -8.49 -16.03 -20.13
N GLY A 84 -8.28 -15.84 -18.82
CA GLY A 84 -7.06 -16.28 -18.14
C GLY A 84 -7.00 -17.80 -17.99
N TYR A 85 -8.10 -18.41 -17.54
CA TYR A 85 -8.12 -19.84 -17.20
C TYR A 85 -7.94 -20.76 -18.41
N ILE A 86 -8.39 -20.35 -19.60
CA ILE A 86 -8.18 -21.10 -20.84
C ILE A 86 -6.69 -21.09 -21.22
N ALA A 87 -6.00 -19.95 -21.08
CA ALA A 87 -4.59 -19.85 -21.41
C ALA A 87 -3.72 -20.74 -20.50
N THR A 88 -4.01 -20.75 -19.20
CA THR A 88 -3.30 -21.61 -18.23
C THR A 88 -3.64 -23.09 -18.41
N ASP A 89 -4.89 -23.44 -18.74
CA ASP A 89 -5.29 -24.83 -19.06
C ASP A 89 -4.59 -25.36 -20.32
N VAL A 90 -4.54 -24.57 -21.40
CA VAL A 90 -3.80 -24.92 -22.63
C VAL A 90 -2.33 -25.18 -22.31
N TYR A 91 -1.70 -24.28 -21.54
CA TYR A 91 -0.32 -24.44 -21.10
C TYR A 91 -0.11 -25.68 -20.22
N ALA A 92 -0.99 -25.91 -19.24
CA ALA A 92 -0.93 -27.06 -18.33
C ALA A 92 -1.06 -28.38 -19.08
N ARG A 93 -2.01 -28.49 -20.02
CA ARG A 93 -2.20 -29.67 -20.88
C ARG A 93 -0.98 -29.91 -21.76
N PHE A 94 -0.47 -28.88 -22.43
CA PHE A 94 0.75 -28.98 -23.23
C PHE A 94 1.94 -29.49 -22.41
N LYS A 95 2.14 -28.94 -21.20
CA LYS A 95 3.23 -29.37 -20.31
C LYS A 95 3.03 -30.79 -19.77
N ARG A 96 1.79 -31.22 -19.53
CA ARG A 96 1.48 -32.61 -19.16
C ARG A 96 1.79 -33.57 -20.33
N MET A 97 1.39 -33.21 -21.55
CA MET A 97 1.64 -34.01 -22.76
C MET A 97 3.13 -34.10 -23.12
N THR A 98 3.93 -33.12 -22.73
CA THR A 98 5.40 -33.12 -22.90
C THR A 98 6.14 -33.78 -21.72
N GLY A 99 5.43 -34.49 -20.84
CA GLY A 99 6.01 -35.38 -19.84
C GLY A 99 6.15 -34.80 -18.42
N ARG A 100 5.85 -33.51 -18.20
CA ARG A 100 5.95 -32.91 -16.85
C ARG A 100 4.88 -33.43 -15.90
N ASN A 101 5.19 -33.44 -14.61
CA ASN A 101 4.19 -33.61 -13.55
C ASN A 101 3.55 -32.25 -13.23
N VAL A 102 2.35 -32.01 -13.76
CA VAL A 102 1.68 -30.71 -13.68
C VAL A 102 0.61 -30.70 -12.60
N LEU A 103 0.81 -29.88 -11.56
CA LEU A 103 -0.26 -29.46 -10.67
C LEU A 103 -0.93 -28.22 -11.28
N HIS A 104 -2.21 -28.32 -11.62
CA HIS A 104 -3.07 -27.20 -12.01
C HIS A 104 -4.30 -27.26 -11.13
N THR A 105 -4.57 -26.22 -10.34
CA THR A 105 -5.66 -26.23 -9.35
C THR A 105 -6.29 -24.85 -9.21
N LEU A 106 -7.52 -24.82 -8.73
CA LEU A 106 -8.30 -23.61 -8.49
C LEU A 106 -9.03 -23.72 -7.15
N GLY A 107 -8.99 -22.64 -6.37
CA GLY A 107 -9.79 -22.48 -5.16
C GLY A 107 -10.91 -21.45 -5.33
N TYR A 108 -11.43 -20.93 -4.22
CA TYR A 108 -12.38 -19.82 -4.17
C TYR A 108 -11.97 -18.84 -3.08
N ASP A 109 -11.84 -17.57 -3.43
CA ASP A 109 -11.61 -16.50 -2.47
C ASP A 109 -12.94 -15.98 -1.91
N ALA A 110 -13.44 -16.68 -0.90
CA ALA A 110 -14.81 -16.65 -0.46
C ALA A 110 -15.08 -15.73 0.75
N PHE A 111 -14.05 -15.18 1.39
CA PHE A 111 -14.18 -14.23 2.50
C PHE A 111 -14.15 -12.78 2.02
N GLY A 112 -14.52 -11.87 2.91
CA GLY A 112 -14.33 -10.43 2.75
C GLY A 112 -15.47 -9.72 2.02
N LEU A 113 -15.25 -8.42 1.80
CA LEU A 113 -16.18 -7.47 1.22
C LEU A 113 -16.93 -7.95 -0.05
N PRO A 114 -16.28 -8.58 -1.05
CA PRO A 114 -17.00 -9.10 -2.22
C PRO A 114 -18.20 -9.98 -1.88
N ALA A 115 -18.01 -10.99 -1.02
CA ALA A 115 -19.06 -11.94 -0.69
C ALA A 115 -20.13 -11.31 0.21
N GLU A 116 -19.71 -10.47 1.16
CA GLU A 116 -20.62 -9.79 2.09
C GLU A 116 -21.51 -8.76 1.40
N GLN A 117 -20.97 -7.95 0.48
CA GLN A 117 -21.79 -6.96 -0.25
C GLN A 117 -22.87 -7.63 -1.10
N TYR A 118 -22.53 -8.74 -1.77
CA TYR A 118 -23.50 -9.51 -2.53
C TYR A 118 -24.61 -10.08 -1.63
N ALA A 119 -24.23 -10.56 -0.45
CA ALA A 119 -25.16 -11.06 0.56
C ALA A 119 -26.12 -9.96 1.07
N VAL A 120 -25.59 -8.76 1.35
CA VAL A 120 -26.37 -7.58 1.75
C VAL A 120 -27.34 -7.17 0.65
N ALA A 121 -26.88 -7.08 -0.61
CA ALA A 121 -27.72 -6.69 -1.74
C ALA A 121 -28.88 -7.66 -2.00
N THR A 122 -28.67 -8.94 -1.71
CA THR A 122 -29.67 -10.00 -1.92
C THR A 122 -30.49 -10.32 -0.66
N GLY A 123 -30.21 -9.66 0.48
CA GLY A 123 -30.87 -9.93 1.76
C GLY A 123 -30.69 -11.36 2.28
N THR A 124 -29.63 -12.06 1.86
CA THR A 124 -29.41 -13.48 2.17
C THR A 124 -28.12 -13.65 2.97
N HIS A 125 -28.06 -14.63 3.87
CA HIS A 125 -26.87 -14.88 4.68
C HIS A 125 -25.61 -15.17 3.80
N PRO A 126 -24.44 -14.54 4.04
CA PRO A 126 -23.27 -14.63 3.15
C PRO A 126 -22.78 -16.05 2.87
N ARG A 127 -22.85 -16.95 3.86
CA ARG A 127 -22.49 -18.36 3.65
C ARG A 127 -23.35 -19.03 2.58
N ILE A 128 -24.66 -18.78 2.59
CA ILE A 128 -25.61 -19.43 1.68
C ILE A 128 -25.36 -18.97 0.24
N THR A 129 -25.23 -17.65 0.05
CA THR A 129 -24.96 -17.08 -1.28
C THR A 129 -23.61 -17.54 -1.81
N THR A 130 -22.58 -17.53 -0.96
CA THR A 130 -21.22 -17.96 -1.32
C THR A 130 -21.18 -19.43 -1.75
N GLU A 131 -21.77 -20.33 -0.98
CA GLU A 131 -21.81 -21.76 -1.31
C GLU A 131 -22.60 -22.03 -2.61
N ALA A 132 -23.71 -21.34 -2.82
CA ALA A 132 -24.47 -21.40 -4.06
C ALA A 132 -23.68 -20.89 -5.28
N ASN A 133 -22.94 -19.79 -5.11
CA ASN A 133 -22.08 -19.22 -6.16
C ASN A 133 -20.91 -20.14 -6.48
N ILE A 134 -20.24 -20.71 -5.48
CA ILE A 134 -19.19 -21.72 -5.67
C ILE A 134 -19.73 -22.93 -6.44
N ALA A 135 -20.91 -23.44 -6.08
CA ALA A 135 -21.54 -24.55 -6.80
C ALA A 135 -21.82 -24.19 -8.27
N THR A 136 -22.27 -22.97 -8.54
CA THR A 136 -22.51 -22.48 -9.90
C THR A 136 -21.22 -22.34 -10.70
N MET A 137 -20.18 -21.73 -10.12
CA MET A 137 -18.86 -21.62 -10.73
C MET A 137 -18.27 -22.99 -11.04
N ARG A 138 -18.39 -23.97 -10.12
CA ARG A 138 -17.97 -25.36 -10.38
C ARG A 138 -18.63 -25.95 -11.62
N ARG A 139 -19.96 -25.77 -11.78
CA ARG A 139 -20.68 -26.23 -12.97
C ARG A 139 -20.18 -25.53 -14.24
N GLN A 140 -19.94 -24.22 -14.18
CA GLN A 140 -19.46 -23.44 -15.33
C GLN A 140 -18.03 -23.83 -15.73
N LEU A 141 -17.10 -23.95 -14.76
CA LEU A 141 -15.72 -24.40 -15.00
C LEU A 141 -15.70 -25.81 -15.59
N ARG A 142 -16.57 -26.71 -15.09
CA ARG A 142 -16.73 -28.06 -15.65
C ARG A 142 -17.15 -28.00 -17.11
N ARG A 143 -18.16 -27.19 -17.44
CA ARG A 143 -18.64 -27.03 -18.83
C ARG A 143 -17.58 -26.45 -19.76
N LEU A 144 -16.66 -25.63 -19.26
CA LEU A 144 -15.51 -25.15 -20.01
C LEU A 144 -14.43 -26.22 -20.23
N GLY A 145 -14.52 -27.37 -19.55
CA GLY A 145 -13.58 -28.48 -19.70
C GLY A 145 -12.20 -28.22 -19.11
N LEU A 146 -12.06 -27.31 -18.14
CA LEU A 146 -10.76 -26.96 -17.55
C LEU A 146 -10.19 -28.10 -16.68
N GLY A 147 -8.90 -28.37 -16.86
CA GLY A 147 -8.17 -29.51 -16.29
C GLY A 147 -7.64 -29.30 -14.87
N HIS A 148 -8.46 -28.79 -13.96
CA HIS A 148 -8.06 -28.57 -12.57
C HIS A 148 -8.12 -29.85 -11.71
N ASP A 149 -7.14 -30.04 -10.82
CA ASP A 149 -7.16 -31.09 -9.78
C ASP A 149 -8.10 -30.69 -8.64
N ARG A 150 -9.34 -31.19 -8.71
CA ARG A 150 -10.42 -30.87 -7.76
C ARG A 150 -10.14 -31.32 -6.33
N ARG A 151 -9.25 -32.30 -6.11
CA ARG A 151 -8.89 -32.78 -4.75
C ARG A 151 -8.16 -31.71 -3.94
N ARG A 152 -7.59 -30.70 -4.62
CA ARG A 152 -6.86 -29.57 -4.04
C ARG A 152 -7.62 -28.25 -4.15
N SER A 153 -8.91 -28.30 -4.45
CA SER A 153 -9.76 -27.11 -4.41
C SER A 153 -10.07 -26.75 -2.97
N ILE A 154 -9.94 -25.47 -2.64
CA ILE A 154 -10.15 -24.90 -1.31
C ILE A 154 -11.18 -23.77 -1.39
N SER A 155 -11.83 -23.47 -0.27
CA SER A 155 -12.65 -22.26 -0.09
C SER A 155 -12.17 -21.53 1.15
N SER A 156 -11.90 -20.23 1.04
CA SER A 156 -11.31 -19.49 2.15
C SER A 156 -12.23 -19.37 3.38
N ILE A 157 -13.55 -19.57 3.21
CA ILE A 157 -14.56 -19.59 4.29
C ILE A 157 -14.64 -20.89 5.09
N ASP A 158 -13.90 -21.93 4.68
CA ASP A 158 -13.96 -23.22 5.35
C ASP A 158 -13.09 -23.21 6.62
N PRO A 159 -13.60 -23.73 7.77
CA PRO A 159 -12.81 -23.81 9.01
C PRO A 159 -11.51 -24.59 8.87
N SER A 160 -11.48 -25.60 7.98
CA SER A 160 -10.27 -26.37 7.66
C SER A 160 -9.20 -25.52 6.99
N TYR A 161 -9.57 -24.41 6.35
CA TYR A 161 -8.69 -23.45 5.71
C TYR A 161 -8.31 -22.29 6.65
N TYR A 162 -9.26 -21.47 7.10
CA TYR A 162 -8.94 -20.23 7.80
C TYR A 162 -8.30 -20.44 9.19
N ARG A 163 -8.40 -21.65 9.77
CA ARG A 163 -7.61 -22.01 10.96
C ARG A 163 -6.11 -21.81 10.74
N TRP A 164 -5.63 -22.00 9.51
CA TRP A 164 -4.25 -21.77 9.13
C TRP A 164 -3.95 -20.28 8.97
N THR A 165 -4.90 -19.48 8.50
CA THR A 165 -4.80 -18.02 8.53
C THR A 165 -4.63 -17.51 9.96
N GLN A 166 -5.42 -18.03 10.90
CA GLN A 166 -5.28 -17.73 12.34
C GLN A 166 -3.92 -18.18 12.88
N TRP A 167 -3.47 -19.38 12.52
CA TRP A 167 -2.18 -19.89 12.94
C TRP A 167 -1.01 -19.07 12.38
N ILE A 168 -1.04 -18.69 11.09
CA ILE A 168 -0.04 -17.80 10.45
C ILE A 168 -0.02 -16.45 11.16
N PHE A 169 -1.19 -15.88 11.46
CA PHE A 169 -1.27 -14.64 12.22
C PHE A 169 -0.58 -14.76 13.58
N LEU A 170 -0.77 -15.89 14.30
CA LEU A 170 -0.06 -16.14 15.56
C LEU A 170 1.45 -16.30 15.37
N GLN A 171 1.91 -16.91 14.28
CA GLN A 171 3.35 -16.97 13.96
C GLN A 171 3.93 -15.58 13.73
N ILE A 172 3.25 -14.74 12.92
CA ILE A 172 3.68 -13.37 12.63
C ILE A 172 3.64 -12.53 13.92
N ARG A 173 2.56 -12.61 14.70
CA ARG A 173 2.44 -11.89 15.97
C ARG A 173 3.54 -12.27 16.95
N ASN A 174 3.92 -13.54 17.00
CA ASN A 174 4.99 -14.04 17.86
C ASN A 174 6.38 -13.96 17.22
N SER A 175 6.54 -13.12 16.20
CA SER A 175 7.82 -12.81 15.57
C SER A 175 8.11 -11.30 15.57
N TRP A 176 9.40 -10.95 15.57
CA TRP A 176 9.92 -9.61 15.32
C TRP A 176 10.94 -9.65 14.17
N TYR A 177 11.23 -8.51 13.55
CA TYR A 177 12.23 -8.43 12.50
C TYR A 177 13.60 -8.06 13.05
N ASP A 178 14.57 -8.97 12.92
CA ASP A 178 15.97 -8.71 13.23
C ASP A 178 16.69 -8.22 11.97
N GLU A 179 16.89 -6.92 11.86
CA GLU A 179 17.57 -6.26 10.73
C GLU A 179 19.03 -6.70 10.58
N THR A 180 19.68 -7.11 11.67
CA THR A 180 21.10 -7.49 11.66
C THR A 180 21.33 -8.92 11.16
N ALA A 181 20.28 -9.73 11.07
CA ALA A 181 20.38 -11.13 10.67
C ALA A 181 20.83 -11.29 9.22
N ASP A 182 21.39 -12.47 8.92
CA ASP A 182 21.79 -12.89 7.57
C ASP A 182 22.70 -11.87 6.85
N GLY A 183 23.61 -11.25 7.60
CA GLY A 183 24.56 -10.25 7.08
C GLY A 183 23.92 -8.90 6.79
N GLY A 184 22.93 -8.48 7.59
CA GLY A 184 22.22 -7.21 7.43
C GLY A 184 21.03 -7.27 6.46
N LYS A 185 20.71 -8.44 5.90
CA LYS A 185 19.51 -8.62 5.04
C LYS A 185 18.23 -8.66 5.85
N GLY A 186 18.34 -9.07 7.11
CA GLY A 186 17.26 -9.14 8.06
C GLY A 186 16.30 -10.32 7.89
N ARG A 187 15.73 -10.78 9.00
CA ARG A 187 14.76 -11.89 9.03
C ARG A 187 13.84 -11.83 10.24
N ALA A 188 12.68 -12.49 10.13
CA ALA A 188 11.85 -12.76 11.29
C ALA A 188 12.56 -13.68 12.29
N ARG A 189 12.48 -13.34 13.58
CA ARG A 189 12.87 -14.19 14.71
C ARG A 189 11.73 -14.31 15.72
N PRO A 190 11.69 -15.38 16.53
CA PRO A 190 10.72 -15.51 17.62
C PRO A 190 10.84 -14.34 18.62
N ILE A 191 9.70 -13.90 19.14
CA ILE A 191 9.65 -12.89 20.22
C ILE A 191 10.35 -13.37 21.50
N ALA A 192 10.45 -14.69 21.73
CA ALA A 192 11.20 -15.24 22.85
C ALA A 192 12.67 -14.79 22.83
N ASP A 193 13.33 -14.82 21.67
CA ASP A 193 14.70 -14.35 21.50
C ASP A 193 14.85 -12.85 21.85
N LEU A 194 13.83 -12.04 21.55
CA LEU A 194 13.82 -10.61 21.88
C LEU A 194 13.71 -10.38 23.39
N VAL A 195 12.82 -11.13 24.05
CA VAL A 195 12.63 -11.06 25.51
C VAL A 195 13.93 -11.46 26.22
N GLU A 196 14.57 -12.54 25.78
CA GLU A 196 15.87 -12.98 26.32
C GLU A 196 16.95 -11.88 26.18
N GLN A 197 16.95 -11.14 25.06
CA GLN A 197 17.88 -10.02 24.86
C GLN A 197 17.67 -8.88 25.86
N PHE A 198 16.42 -8.56 26.20
CA PHE A 198 16.08 -7.56 27.22
C PHE A 198 16.45 -8.05 28.62
N GLU A 199 16.16 -9.30 28.95
CA GLU A 199 16.50 -9.92 30.24
C GLU A 199 18.01 -9.93 30.50
N LYS A 200 18.82 -10.19 29.47
CA LYS A 200 20.29 -10.16 29.56
C LYS A 200 20.90 -8.76 29.47
N GLY A 201 20.10 -7.73 29.19
CA GLY A 201 20.59 -6.36 28.96
C GLY A 201 21.42 -6.19 27.67
N THR A 202 21.45 -7.20 26.79
CA THR A 202 22.13 -7.11 25.48
C THR A 202 21.37 -6.23 24.49
N ARG A 203 20.10 -5.93 24.78
CA ARG A 203 19.29 -4.94 24.07
C ARG A 203 18.68 -3.98 25.09
N ALA A 204 18.74 -2.69 24.79
CA ALA A 204 18.08 -1.66 25.61
C ALA A 204 16.56 -1.75 25.50
N VAL A 205 15.86 -1.60 26.62
CA VAL A 205 14.40 -1.49 26.65
C VAL A 205 13.98 -0.16 26.01
N PRO A 206 13.01 -0.13 25.07
CA PRO A 206 12.45 1.12 24.57
C PRO A 206 11.90 1.99 25.69
N GLY A 207 12.30 3.27 25.73
CA GLY A 207 11.93 4.19 26.81
C GLY A 207 12.86 4.14 28.03
N GLY A 208 13.90 3.29 28.01
CA GLY A 208 14.87 3.15 29.10
C GLY A 208 14.42 2.22 30.23
N GLY A 209 15.27 2.05 31.24
CA GLY A 209 15.03 1.19 32.40
C GLY A 209 15.57 -0.25 32.26
N VAL A 210 15.37 -1.04 33.31
CA VAL A 210 15.80 -2.45 33.40
C VAL A 210 14.58 -3.36 33.24
N TRP A 211 14.66 -4.34 32.35
CA TRP A 211 13.53 -5.22 32.01
C TRP A 211 12.86 -5.90 33.23
N ALA A 212 13.68 -6.30 34.21
CA ALA A 212 13.22 -6.96 35.44
C ALA A 212 12.37 -6.06 36.35
N ASP A 213 12.52 -4.74 36.23
CA ASP A 213 11.80 -3.76 37.06
C ASP A 213 10.46 -3.33 36.43
N LEU A 214 10.23 -3.70 35.17
CA LEU A 214 9.01 -3.37 34.44
C LEU A 214 7.83 -4.25 34.88
N SER A 215 6.66 -3.64 34.98
CA SER A 215 5.40 -4.39 35.08
C SER A 215 5.15 -5.22 33.82
N ARG A 216 4.30 -6.25 33.93
CA ARG A 216 3.89 -7.06 32.77
C ARG A 216 3.28 -6.24 31.64
N ALA A 217 2.60 -5.14 31.97
CA ALA A 217 1.99 -4.26 30.97
C ALA A 217 3.07 -3.47 30.21
N GLU A 218 4.09 -2.97 30.90
CA GLU A 218 5.22 -2.26 30.30
C GLU A 218 6.08 -3.20 29.45
N GLN A 219 6.35 -4.42 29.93
CA GLN A 219 7.02 -5.47 29.15
C GLN A 219 6.25 -5.80 27.87
N ALA A 220 4.93 -5.96 27.96
CA ALA A 220 4.10 -6.22 26.78
C ALA A 220 4.15 -5.06 25.78
N LYS A 221 4.07 -3.81 26.25
CA LYS A 221 4.17 -2.60 25.42
C LYS A 221 5.53 -2.51 24.72
N ALA A 222 6.62 -2.78 25.44
CA ALA A 222 7.96 -2.79 24.87
C ALA A 222 8.09 -3.84 23.75
N VAL A 223 7.56 -5.04 23.95
CA VAL A 223 7.58 -6.12 22.95
C VAL A 223 6.67 -5.81 21.76
N ASP A 224 5.48 -5.26 21.98
CA ASP A 224 4.53 -4.92 20.91
C ASP A 224 5.13 -3.90 19.93
N GLY A 225 6.06 -3.06 20.37
CA GLY A 225 6.86 -2.17 19.52
C GLY A 225 7.69 -2.89 18.45
N PHE A 226 8.02 -4.17 18.65
CA PHE A 226 8.83 -4.98 17.72
C PHE A 226 8.03 -6.04 16.97
N ARG A 227 6.81 -6.38 17.41
CA ARG A 227 6.01 -7.43 16.76
C ARG A 227 5.76 -7.09 15.29
N LEU A 228 5.76 -8.13 14.46
CA LEU A 228 5.39 -8.03 13.05
C LEU A 228 3.88 -7.88 12.85
N ALA A 229 3.05 -8.31 13.80
CA ALA A 229 1.63 -7.99 13.87
C ALA A 229 1.31 -7.35 15.23
N TYR A 230 0.79 -6.13 15.21
CA TYR A 230 0.61 -5.30 16.40
C TYR A 230 -0.68 -4.46 16.32
N LEU A 231 -1.16 -3.99 17.47
CA LEU A 231 -2.29 -3.07 17.53
C LEU A 231 -1.76 -1.64 17.50
N SER A 232 -2.32 -0.82 16.62
CA SER A 232 -2.03 0.62 16.54
C SER A 232 -3.33 1.41 16.60
N GLU A 233 -3.33 2.51 17.33
CA GLU A 233 -4.32 3.56 17.15
C GLU A 233 -3.76 4.53 16.12
N ALA A 234 -4.40 4.59 14.95
CA ALA A 234 -3.94 5.39 13.83
C ALA A 234 -5.13 5.92 13.03
N PRO A 235 -4.96 7.03 12.30
CA PRO A 235 -5.93 7.44 11.30
C PRO A 235 -5.98 6.37 10.20
N VAL A 236 -7.07 5.61 10.16
CA VAL A 236 -7.30 4.58 9.14
C VAL A 236 -8.32 5.04 8.11
N ASN A 237 -8.23 4.50 6.91
CA ASN A 237 -9.23 4.71 5.87
C ASN A 237 -10.52 4.02 6.30
N TRP A 238 -11.60 4.78 6.44
CA TRP A 238 -12.93 4.33 6.84
C TRP A 238 -13.91 4.62 5.71
N CYS A 239 -14.64 3.60 5.28
CA CYS A 239 -15.64 3.71 4.22
C CYS A 239 -17.05 3.49 4.79
N PRO A 240 -17.84 4.54 5.07
CA PRO A 240 -19.18 4.42 5.63
C PRO A 240 -20.12 3.58 4.77
N GLY A 241 -20.00 3.67 3.44
CA GLY A 241 -20.80 2.89 2.50
C GLY A 241 -20.53 1.38 2.58
N LEU A 242 -19.36 0.99 3.10
CA LEU A 242 -18.98 -0.41 3.30
C LEU A 242 -19.01 -0.83 4.78
N GLY A 243 -19.16 0.13 5.71
CA GLY A 243 -19.17 -0.13 7.15
C GLY A 243 -17.86 -0.70 7.71
N THR A 244 -16.74 -0.53 7.02
CA THR A 244 -15.44 -1.09 7.42
C THR A 244 -14.26 -0.15 7.15
N VAL A 245 -13.12 -0.49 7.74
CA VAL A 245 -11.81 0.07 7.42
C VAL A 245 -11.24 -0.55 6.13
N LEU A 246 -10.41 0.20 5.41
CA LEU A 246 -9.75 -0.21 4.17
C LEU A 246 -8.22 -0.07 4.31
N ALA A 247 -7.46 -0.96 3.68
CA ALA A 247 -6.02 -0.78 3.51
C ALA A 247 -5.75 0.40 2.54
N ASN A 248 -4.50 0.88 2.46
CA ASN A 248 -4.15 1.93 1.50
C ASN A 248 -4.28 1.43 0.06
N GLU A 249 -4.00 0.15 -0.17
CA GLU A 249 -4.12 -0.54 -1.45
C GLU A 249 -5.59 -0.68 -1.93
N GLU A 250 -6.56 -0.51 -1.02
CA GLU A 250 -8.00 -0.58 -1.31
C GLU A 250 -8.63 0.81 -1.54
N VAL A 251 -7.82 1.87 -1.54
CA VAL A 251 -8.25 3.26 -1.78
C VAL A 251 -7.64 3.74 -3.10
N THR A 252 -8.48 4.22 -4.01
CA THR A 252 -8.04 4.76 -5.30
C THR A 252 -7.36 6.12 -5.14
N SER A 253 -6.66 6.56 -6.19
CA SER A 253 -6.05 7.90 -6.26
C SER A 253 -7.04 9.04 -6.00
N GLU A 254 -8.33 8.83 -6.26
CA GLU A 254 -9.39 9.81 -6.03
C GLU A 254 -9.98 9.74 -4.61
N GLY A 255 -9.38 8.97 -3.70
CA GLY A 255 -9.82 8.87 -2.30
C GLY A 255 -11.13 8.09 -2.15
N ARG A 256 -11.36 7.11 -3.03
CA ARG A 256 -12.58 6.30 -3.05
C ARG A 256 -12.24 4.84 -2.83
N SER A 257 -13.20 4.06 -2.34
CA SER A 257 -12.99 2.62 -2.19
C SER A 257 -12.88 1.96 -3.56
N GLU A 258 -11.86 1.12 -3.77
CA GLU A 258 -11.68 0.31 -4.99
C GLU A 258 -12.99 -0.43 -5.33
N ARG A 259 -13.69 -0.90 -4.30
CA ARG A 259 -14.97 -1.59 -4.41
C ARG A 259 -16.13 -0.69 -4.08
N GLY A 260 -17.11 -0.61 -4.99
CA GLY A 260 -18.35 0.15 -4.80
C GLY A 260 -18.20 1.66 -4.99
N ASN A 261 -16.97 2.16 -5.19
CA ASN A 261 -16.68 3.56 -5.52
C ASN A 261 -17.29 4.54 -4.49
N TYR A 262 -17.16 4.25 -3.20
CA TYR A 262 -17.69 5.08 -2.11
C TYR A 262 -16.63 6.08 -1.61
N PRO A 263 -17.01 7.26 -1.09
CA PRO A 263 -16.06 8.18 -0.44
C PRO A 263 -15.40 7.54 0.78
N VAL A 264 -14.08 7.73 0.92
CA VAL A 264 -13.28 7.24 2.04
C VAL A 264 -12.85 8.41 2.91
N PHE A 265 -13.00 8.25 4.22
CA PHE A 265 -12.64 9.27 5.21
C PHE A 265 -11.58 8.73 6.17
N LYS A 266 -10.84 9.60 6.84
CA LYS A 266 -9.96 9.16 7.93
C LYS A 266 -10.74 9.10 9.24
N ARG A 267 -10.52 8.04 10.01
CA ARG A 267 -11.03 7.91 11.37
C ARG A 267 -9.96 7.28 12.25
N ASN A 268 -9.73 7.84 13.44
CA ASN A 268 -8.86 7.20 14.42
C ASN A 268 -9.56 5.96 14.98
N LEU A 269 -8.99 4.80 14.71
CA LEU A 269 -9.47 3.52 15.22
C LEU A 269 -8.29 2.66 15.62
N LYS A 270 -8.50 1.85 16.65
CA LYS A 270 -7.55 0.80 17.03
C LYS A 270 -7.68 -0.37 16.06
N GLN A 271 -6.62 -0.66 15.31
CA GLN A 271 -6.60 -1.70 14.28
C GLN A 271 -5.36 -2.59 14.40
N TRP A 272 -5.47 -3.81 13.87
CA TRP A 272 -4.31 -4.67 13.67
C TRP A 272 -3.54 -4.22 12.44
N MET A 273 -2.23 -4.03 12.60
CA MET A 273 -1.31 -3.66 11.55
C MET A 273 -0.27 -4.76 11.36
N MET A 274 0.19 -4.95 10.13
CA MET A 274 1.35 -5.78 9.82
C MET A 274 2.53 -4.91 9.44
N ARG A 275 3.69 -5.17 10.04
CA ARG A 275 4.94 -4.44 9.81
C ARG A 275 5.64 -4.89 8.52
N ILE A 276 4.93 -4.78 7.40
CA ILE A 276 5.46 -5.09 6.07
C ILE A 276 6.64 -4.18 5.70
N THR A 277 6.65 -2.95 6.21
CA THR A 277 7.73 -1.97 6.00
C THR A 277 9.08 -2.45 6.52
N ALA A 278 9.14 -3.34 7.52
CA ALA A 278 10.39 -3.97 7.93
C ALA A 278 11.02 -4.86 6.83
N TYR A 279 10.24 -5.23 5.81
CA TYR A 279 10.67 -6.00 4.66
C TYR A 279 10.82 -5.16 3.38
N SER A 280 10.66 -3.83 3.43
CA SER A 280 10.60 -2.97 2.23
C SER A 280 11.83 -3.13 1.31
N ASP A 281 13.03 -3.13 1.88
CA ASP A 281 14.27 -3.26 1.10
C ASP A 281 14.35 -4.63 0.44
N ARG A 282 13.99 -5.70 1.16
CA ARG A 282 13.95 -7.05 0.59
C ARG A 282 12.91 -7.17 -0.50
N LEU A 283 11.70 -6.65 -0.28
CA LEU A 283 10.62 -6.66 -1.27
C LEU A 283 11.05 -5.94 -2.54
N LEU A 284 11.80 -4.85 -2.41
CA LEU A 284 12.30 -4.06 -3.54
C LEU A 284 13.46 -4.77 -4.26
N ASP A 285 14.50 -5.17 -3.53
CA ASP A 285 15.71 -5.78 -4.09
C ASP A 285 15.43 -7.17 -4.69
N ASP A 286 14.48 -7.92 -4.12
CA ASP A 286 14.13 -9.25 -4.61
C ASP A 286 13.31 -9.20 -5.92
N LEU A 287 12.76 -8.05 -6.34
CA LEU A 287 12.09 -7.90 -7.65
C LEU A 287 13.01 -8.23 -8.83
N ASP A 288 14.31 -7.96 -8.68
CA ASP A 288 15.30 -8.22 -9.73
C ASP A 288 15.55 -9.73 -9.93
N LYS A 289 15.16 -10.56 -8.96
CA LYS A 289 15.23 -12.03 -9.04
C LYS A 289 14.01 -12.66 -9.72
N LEU A 290 12.95 -11.89 -9.93
CA LEU A 290 11.68 -12.41 -10.45
C LEU A 290 11.65 -12.37 -11.98
N ASP A 291 11.19 -13.45 -12.61
CA ASP A 291 10.85 -13.48 -14.03
C ASP A 291 9.42 -12.94 -14.25
N TRP A 292 9.23 -11.65 -13.95
CA TRP A 292 7.94 -10.95 -14.02
C TRP A 292 7.97 -9.83 -15.06
N PRO A 293 6.81 -9.44 -15.62
CA PRO A 293 6.72 -8.30 -16.52
C PRO A 293 7.22 -7.01 -15.86
N GLU A 294 8.03 -6.24 -16.58
CA GLU A 294 8.62 -5.00 -16.06
C GLU A 294 7.58 -3.98 -15.57
N PRO A 295 6.41 -3.80 -16.22
CA PRO A 295 5.38 -2.89 -15.69
C PRO A 295 4.92 -3.25 -14.27
N VAL A 296 4.81 -4.54 -13.95
CA VAL A 296 4.41 -5.00 -12.60
C VAL A 296 5.51 -4.69 -11.59
N LYS A 297 6.78 -4.94 -11.96
CA LYS A 297 7.92 -4.57 -11.11
C LYS A 297 7.97 -3.08 -10.86
N LEU A 298 7.83 -2.25 -11.90
CA LEU A 298 7.84 -0.80 -11.80
C LEU A 298 6.71 -0.27 -10.89
N MET A 299 5.50 -0.82 -11.00
CA MET A 299 4.40 -0.48 -10.08
C MET A 299 4.78 -0.75 -8.63
N GLN A 300 5.40 -1.89 -8.33
CA GLN A 300 5.84 -2.21 -6.97
C GLN A 300 7.01 -1.32 -6.50
N ARG A 301 7.99 -1.02 -7.36
CA ARG A 301 9.09 -0.10 -7.02
C ARG A 301 8.55 1.29 -6.65
N ASN A 302 7.60 1.79 -7.43
CA ASN A 302 6.97 3.09 -7.20
C ASN A 302 6.09 3.08 -5.95
N TRP A 303 5.39 1.98 -5.68
CA TRP A 303 4.58 1.83 -4.47
C TRP A 303 5.41 1.78 -3.19
N ILE A 304 6.52 1.00 -3.20
CA ILE A 304 7.44 0.92 -2.06
C ILE A 304 8.19 2.25 -1.87
N GLY A 305 8.60 2.89 -2.97
CA GLY A 305 9.08 4.27 -2.96
C GLY A 305 10.36 4.49 -2.14
N ARG A 306 11.33 3.56 -2.19
CA ARG A 306 12.59 3.71 -1.45
C ARG A 306 13.26 5.03 -1.78
N SER A 307 13.56 5.80 -0.74
CA SER A 307 14.20 7.10 -0.81
C SER A 307 15.37 7.14 0.17
N GLU A 308 16.54 7.53 -0.32
CA GLU A 308 17.72 7.76 0.52
C GLU A 308 17.83 9.26 0.81
N GLY A 309 18.11 9.60 2.07
CA GLY A 309 18.11 10.97 2.54
C GLY A 309 18.67 11.11 3.96
N ALA A 310 18.51 12.29 4.53
CA ALA A 310 18.97 12.62 5.87
C ALA A 310 17.80 13.01 6.78
N HIS A 311 17.92 12.64 8.06
CA HIS A 311 17.14 13.25 9.14
C HIS A 311 17.92 14.44 9.70
N ILE A 312 17.26 15.58 9.81
CA ILE A 312 17.86 16.83 10.27
C ILE A 312 16.97 17.39 11.38
N ASP A 313 17.57 17.71 12.52
CA ASP A 313 16.87 18.29 13.67
C ASP A 313 17.00 19.81 13.66
N PHE A 314 15.87 20.52 13.71
CA PHE A 314 15.78 21.97 13.80
C PHE A 314 15.27 22.36 15.19
N ALA A 315 16.07 23.07 15.96
CA ALA A 315 15.66 23.57 17.28
C ALA A 315 14.68 24.75 17.13
N PHE A 316 13.68 24.85 18.00
CA PHE A 316 12.81 26.02 18.05
C PHE A 316 13.46 27.14 18.87
N ALA A 317 13.48 28.34 18.31
CA ALA A 317 14.05 29.50 18.99
C ALA A 317 13.22 29.84 20.24
N GLY A 318 13.89 30.00 21.39
CA GLY A 318 13.23 30.27 22.66
C GLY A 318 12.62 29.04 23.37
N HIS A 319 12.85 27.83 22.84
CA HIS A 319 12.40 26.58 23.44
C HIS A 319 13.56 25.58 23.54
N GLU A 320 14.29 25.59 24.67
CA GLU A 320 15.55 24.85 24.86
C GLU A 320 15.42 23.32 24.66
N ASP A 321 14.23 22.75 24.86
CA ASP A 321 13.98 21.31 24.72
C ASP A 321 13.08 20.93 23.52
N ALA A 322 12.70 21.89 22.67
CA ALA A 322 11.85 21.62 21.51
C ALA A 322 12.65 21.64 20.22
N SER A 323 12.68 20.49 19.53
CA SER A 323 13.21 20.37 18.17
C SER A 323 12.23 19.62 17.28
N VAL A 324 12.15 20.00 16.01
CA VAL A 324 11.44 19.24 14.99
C VAL A 324 12.43 18.51 14.10
N ARG A 325 12.21 17.20 13.92
CA ARG A 325 12.97 16.38 12.98
C ARG A 325 12.31 16.41 11.62
N VAL A 326 13.08 16.64 10.56
CA VAL A 326 12.61 16.55 9.17
C VAL A 326 13.38 15.47 8.42
N PHE A 327 12.74 14.87 7.42
CA PHE A 327 13.41 14.00 6.45
C PHE A 327 13.52 14.72 5.10
N THR A 328 14.70 14.69 4.49
CA THR A 328 14.93 15.24 3.15
C THR A 328 15.80 14.30 2.31
N THR A 329 15.49 14.19 1.02
CA THR A 329 16.36 13.53 0.02
C THR A 329 17.34 14.52 -0.64
N ARG A 330 17.30 15.79 -0.21
CA ARG A 330 18.07 16.92 -0.72
C ARG A 330 18.83 17.60 0.41
N GLN A 331 19.62 16.84 1.17
CA GLN A 331 20.45 17.41 2.24
C GLN A 331 21.49 18.42 1.72
N ASP A 332 21.84 18.35 0.43
CA ASP A 332 22.67 19.32 -0.28
C ASP A 332 22.08 20.75 -0.26
N THR A 333 20.76 20.88 -0.11
CA THR A 333 20.08 22.19 -0.17
C THR A 333 19.75 22.79 1.20
N LEU A 334 20.29 22.23 2.29
CA LEU A 334 19.99 22.64 3.66
C LEU A 334 20.22 24.15 3.93
N PHE A 335 21.26 24.75 3.36
CA PHE A 335 21.53 26.19 3.48
C PHE A 335 20.45 27.07 2.82
N GLY A 336 19.72 26.51 1.86
CA GLY A 336 18.61 27.19 1.18
C GLY A 336 17.27 27.04 1.89
N ALA A 337 17.22 26.38 3.05
CA ALA A 337 16.01 26.27 3.84
C ALA A 337 15.69 27.61 4.51
N THR A 338 14.61 28.25 4.06
CA THR A 338 14.23 29.62 4.48
C THR A 338 12.95 29.68 5.31
N TYR A 339 12.19 28.60 5.37
CA TYR A 339 11.06 28.41 6.29
C TYR A 339 10.84 26.92 6.54
N MET A 340 10.01 26.61 7.53
CA MET A 340 9.58 25.24 7.82
C MET A 340 8.08 25.12 7.71
N VAL A 341 7.60 23.92 7.38
CA VAL A 341 6.18 23.62 7.37
C VAL A 341 5.91 22.35 8.15
N LEU A 342 4.99 22.45 9.12
CA LEU A 342 4.46 21.33 9.87
C LEU A 342 3.09 20.93 9.30
N ALA A 343 2.77 19.65 9.37
CA ALA A 343 1.39 19.21 9.17
C ALA A 343 0.47 19.90 10.22
N PRO A 344 -0.77 20.30 9.88
CA PRO A 344 -1.70 20.90 10.83
C PRO A 344 -1.96 20.04 12.07
N GLU A 345 -1.83 18.72 11.93
CA GLU A 345 -2.02 17.73 13.00
C GLU A 345 -0.74 17.42 13.79
N HIS A 346 0.40 18.02 13.45
CA HIS A 346 1.69 17.70 14.07
C HIS A 346 1.70 18.04 15.57
N GLU A 347 2.24 17.13 16.39
CA GLU A 347 2.16 17.20 17.85
C GLU A 347 2.79 18.47 18.44
N LEU A 348 3.90 18.92 17.86
CA LEU A 348 4.62 20.12 18.29
C LEU A 348 3.87 21.44 18.04
N VAL A 349 2.85 21.46 17.16
CA VAL A 349 2.12 22.70 16.85
C VAL A 349 1.52 23.31 18.11
N GLY A 350 1.00 22.49 19.02
CA GLY A 350 0.40 22.99 20.27
C GLY A 350 1.41 23.59 21.25
N SER A 351 2.68 23.20 21.20
CA SER A 351 3.70 23.59 22.18
C SER A 351 4.56 24.78 21.77
N VAL A 352 4.58 25.14 20.48
CA VAL A 352 5.47 26.18 19.94
C VAL A 352 4.75 27.50 19.62
N VAL A 353 3.41 27.49 19.58
CA VAL A 353 2.62 28.67 19.23
C VAL A 353 2.66 29.70 20.38
N PRO A 354 3.18 30.92 20.16
CA PRO A 354 3.24 31.95 21.19
C PRO A 354 1.88 32.62 21.42
N ALA A 355 1.75 33.34 22.53
CA ALA A 355 0.52 34.02 22.91
C ALA A 355 0.15 35.21 22.01
N ALA A 356 1.14 35.85 21.39
CA ALA A 356 0.95 37.02 20.51
C ALA A 356 1.86 36.90 19.28
N TRP A 357 1.48 37.59 18.20
CA TRP A 357 2.30 37.67 17.00
C TRP A 357 3.66 38.32 17.29
N PRO A 358 4.77 37.75 16.79
CA PRO A 358 6.05 38.43 16.78
C PRO A 358 5.98 39.80 16.10
N GLU A 359 6.77 40.75 16.57
CA GLU A 359 6.84 42.07 15.96
C GLU A 359 7.27 41.97 14.49
N GLY A 360 6.59 42.72 13.61
CA GLY A 360 6.86 42.69 12.17
C GLY A 360 6.24 41.52 11.42
N THR A 361 5.37 40.71 12.04
CA THR A 361 4.64 39.65 11.34
C THR A 361 3.81 40.23 10.18
N PRO A 362 4.03 39.80 8.93
CA PRO A 362 3.22 40.24 7.80
C PRO A 362 1.76 39.81 7.92
N GLU A 363 0.82 40.69 7.60
CA GLU A 363 -0.62 40.40 7.67
C GLU A 363 -1.02 39.19 6.81
N ALA A 364 -0.36 39.01 5.66
CA ALA A 364 -0.56 37.86 4.78
C ALA A 364 -0.28 36.50 5.45
N TRP A 365 0.50 36.47 6.54
CA TRP A 365 0.89 35.24 7.23
C TRP A 365 -0.09 34.81 8.32
N THR A 366 -0.93 35.73 8.80
CA THR A 366 -1.77 35.53 10.00
C THR A 366 -3.11 34.86 9.70
N GLY A 367 -3.46 34.71 8.41
CA GLY A 367 -4.80 34.27 8.01
C GLY A 367 -5.92 35.22 8.46
N GLY A 368 -5.59 36.47 8.81
CA GLY A 368 -6.54 37.49 9.28
C GLY A 368 -6.92 37.36 10.76
N ALA A 369 -6.25 36.51 11.54
CA ALA A 369 -6.56 36.32 12.96
C ALA A 369 -5.80 37.29 13.88
N ALA A 370 -6.39 37.60 15.04
CA ALA A 370 -5.78 38.53 16.00
C ALA A 370 -4.60 37.91 16.76
N THR A 371 -4.60 36.58 16.91
CA THR A 371 -3.52 35.84 17.59
C THR A 371 -3.05 34.62 16.79
N PRO A 372 -1.80 34.16 16.99
CA PRO A 372 -1.30 32.92 16.39
C PRO A 372 -2.17 31.69 16.69
N ALA A 373 -2.65 31.58 17.94
CA ALA A 373 -3.48 30.46 18.37
C ALA A 373 -4.83 30.38 17.64
N GLU A 374 -5.49 31.52 17.43
CA GLU A 374 -6.73 31.60 16.66
C GLU A 374 -6.51 31.20 15.19
N ALA A 375 -5.44 31.71 14.58
CA ALA A 375 -5.08 31.40 13.21
C ALA A 375 -4.84 29.90 13.00
N VAL A 376 -4.04 29.31 13.89
CA VAL A 376 -3.73 27.88 13.88
C VAL A 376 -4.98 27.03 14.10
N ALA A 377 -5.83 27.39 15.07
CA ALA A 377 -7.05 26.64 15.35
C ALA A 377 -8.05 26.69 14.18
N ALA A 378 -8.22 27.86 13.56
CA ALA A 378 -9.07 28.04 12.37
C ALA A 378 -8.55 27.20 11.20
N TYR A 379 -7.24 27.27 10.93
CA TYR A 379 -6.63 26.53 9.83
C TYR A 379 -6.67 25.00 10.06
N ARG A 380 -6.44 24.52 11.28
CA ARG A 380 -6.61 23.10 11.62
C ARG A 380 -8.04 22.61 11.41
N THR A 381 -9.04 23.45 11.73
CA THR A 381 -10.45 23.13 11.48
C THR A 381 -10.73 23.03 9.99
N GLN A 382 -10.19 23.94 9.18
CA GLN A 382 -10.31 23.91 7.73
C GLN A 382 -9.62 22.67 7.13
N ALA A 383 -8.38 22.37 7.56
CA ALA A 383 -7.61 21.23 7.07
C ALA A 383 -8.27 19.89 7.43
N ALA A 384 -8.85 19.77 8.64
CA ALA A 384 -9.55 18.58 9.09
C ALA A 384 -10.85 18.31 8.31
N ALA A 385 -11.42 19.32 7.64
CA ALA A 385 -12.58 19.17 6.78
C ALA A 385 -12.24 18.61 5.38
N LYS A 386 -10.96 18.58 5.02
CA LYS A 386 -10.46 18.05 3.73
C LYS A 386 -9.93 16.63 3.88
N THR A 387 -10.09 15.83 2.83
CA THR A 387 -9.43 14.53 2.68
C THR A 387 -7.97 14.70 2.27
N GLU A 388 -7.14 13.68 2.52
CA GLU A 388 -5.71 13.67 2.14
C GLU A 388 -5.52 13.86 0.62
N VAL A 389 -6.44 13.29 -0.18
CA VAL A 389 -6.45 13.45 -1.64
C VAL A 389 -6.81 14.88 -2.03
N GLU A 390 -7.82 15.49 -1.41
CA GLU A 390 -8.14 16.91 -1.65
C GLU A 390 -6.94 17.80 -1.31
N ARG A 391 -6.23 17.50 -0.21
CA ARG A 391 -5.01 18.22 0.20
C ARG A 391 -3.84 18.04 -0.80
N GLN A 392 -3.74 16.90 -1.46
CA GLN A 392 -2.72 16.64 -2.50
C GLN A 392 -3.12 17.16 -3.89
N THR A 393 -4.42 17.20 -4.20
CA THR A 393 -4.96 17.48 -5.55
C THR A 393 -5.31 18.95 -5.75
N GLU A 394 -5.58 19.73 -4.69
CA GLU A 394 -5.77 21.18 -4.77
C GLU A 394 -4.45 21.92 -5.05
N GLY A 395 -3.86 21.68 -6.23
CA GLY A 395 -2.64 22.31 -6.72
C GLY A 395 -2.83 23.71 -7.32
N LYS A 396 -3.83 24.49 -6.89
CA LYS A 396 -4.05 25.86 -7.43
C LYS A 396 -4.00 26.98 -6.41
N ASP A 397 -4.28 26.72 -5.14
CA ASP A 397 -4.14 27.70 -4.08
C ASP A 397 -3.39 27.08 -2.90
N LYS A 398 -2.06 27.27 -2.85
CA LYS A 398 -1.28 26.90 -1.67
C LYS A 398 -1.82 27.69 -0.48
N THR A 399 -2.28 27.02 0.58
CA THR A 399 -2.75 27.68 1.79
C THR A 399 -1.81 27.36 2.95
N GLY A 400 -1.76 28.24 3.94
CA GLY A 400 -0.94 28.04 5.13
C GLY A 400 -1.04 29.23 6.06
N VAL A 401 -0.62 29.02 7.30
CA VAL A 401 -0.66 30.03 8.36
C VAL A 401 0.64 29.96 9.15
N PHE A 402 1.22 31.12 9.44
CA PHE A 402 2.39 31.22 10.29
C PHE A 402 2.01 30.90 11.74
N THR A 403 2.82 30.07 12.39
CA THR A 403 2.56 29.64 13.77
C THR A 403 2.94 30.69 14.81
N GLY A 404 3.68 31.73 14.44
CA GLY A 404 4.34 32.64 15.37
C GLY A 404 5.71 32.13 15.85
N ALA A 405 6.05 30.87 15.59
CA ALA A 405 7.30 30.26 16.01
C ALA A 405 8.38 30.36 14.93
N TYR A 406 9.65 30.39 15.37
CA TYR A 406 10.82 30.30 14.51
C TYR A 406 11.63 29.05 14.85
N ALA A 407 12.18 28.40 13.84
CA ALA A 407 13.16 27.34 13.97
C ALA A 407 14.55 27.87 13.61
N VAL A 408 15.60 27.22 14.12
CA VAL A 408 16.99 27.54 13.82
C VAL A 408 17.46 26.60 12.71
N ASN A 409 17.88 27.14 11.56
CA ASN A 409 18.52 26.35 10.51
C ASN A 409 19.90 25.88 11.02
N PRO A 410 20.15 24.56 11.17
CA PRO A 410 21.39 24.05 11.77
C PRO A 410 22.64 24.28 10.91
N ALA A 411 22.49 24.58 9.61
CA ALA A 411 23.63 24.84 8.73
C ALA A 411 24.19 26.27 8.84
N GLY A 412 23.34 27.25 9.10
CA GLY A 412 23.72 28.68 9.10
C GLY A 412 23.32 29.46 10.35
N GLY A 413 22.57 28.85 11.28
CA GLY A 413 22.05 29.50 12.48
C GLY A 413 20.91 30.50 12.24
N ALA A 414 20.47 30.67 11.00
CA ALA A 414 19.40 31.60 10.66
C ALA A 414 18.06 31.19 11.28
N LEU A 415 17.29 32.17 11.76
CA LEU A 415 15.91 31.97 12.20
C LEU A 415 14.99 31.90 10.99
N ILE A 416 14.25 30.81 10.87
CA ILE A 416 13.32 30.55 9.78
C ILE A 416 11.90 30.39 10.32
N PRO A 417 10.88 31.08 9.74
CA PRO A 417 9.52 31.03 10.24
C PRO A 417 8.91 29.64 10.06
N VAL A 418 8.07 29.23 11.01
CA VAL A 418 7.40 27.93 10.99
C VAL A 418 5.92 28.12 10.64
N PHE A 419 5.49 27.49 9.55
CA PHE A 419 4.11 27.49 9.08
C PHE A 419 3.44 26.15 9.34
N ILE A 420 2.11 26.15 9.33
CA ILE A 420 1.31 24.95 9.06
C ILE A 420 0.68 25.06 7.68
N ALA A 421 0.69 23.97 6.92
CA ALA A 421 0.05 23.92 5.61
C ALA A 421 -0.48 22.52 5.29
N ASP A 422 -1.60 22.46 4.57
CA ASP A 422 -2.30 21.22 4.27
C ASP A 422 -1.55 20.30 3.30
N TYR A 423 -0.62 20.80 2.50
CA TYR A 423 0.20 19.96 1.62
C TYR A 423 1.24 19.10 2.36
N VAL A 424 1.51 19.36 3.65
CA VAL A 424 2.37 18.52 4.51
C VAL A 424 1.50 17.56 5.32
N LEU A 425 1.80 16.27 5.23
CA LEU A 425 0.95 15.20 5.78
C LEU A 425 1.60 14.56 7.00
N ALA A 426 0.88 14.51 8.12
CA ALA A 426 1.40 13.95 9.37
C ALA A 426 1.83 12.47 9.28
N GLY A 427 1.22 11.71 8.37
CA GLY A 427 1.52 10.29 8.14
C GLY A 427 2.69 10.03 7.18
N TYR A 428 3.29 11.07 6.60
CA TYR A 428 4.39 10.95 5.65
C TYR A 428 5.68 11.57 6.19
N GLY A 429 6.80 10.82 6.12
CA GLY A 429 8.06 11.22 6.71
C GLY A 429 7.93 11.44 8.22
N THR A 430 8.26 12.65 8.68
CA THR A 430 8.12 13.06 10.08
C THR A 430 6.91 13.97 10.33
N GLY A 431 6.08 14.22 9.30
CA GLY A 431 5.02 15.21 9.38
C GLY A 431 5.50 16.68 9.37
N ALA A 432 6.78 16.90 9.05
CA ALA A 432 7.41 18.21 8.96
C ALA A 432 8.42 18.24 7.81
N ILE A 433 8.59 19.40 7.18
CA ILE A 433 9.59 19.62 6.12
C ILE A 433 10.40 20.89 6.37
N MET A 434 11.66 20.87 5.94
CA MET A 434 12.41 22.10 5.66
C MET A 434 12.04 22.52 4.24
N ALA A 435 11.64 23.78 4.06
CA ALA A 435 11.23 24.26 2.75
C ALA A 435 12.39 24.99 2.08
N VAL A 436 12.73 24.59 0.85
CA VAL A 436 13.85 25.13 0.07
C VAL A 436 13.32 25.66 -1.27
N PRO A 437 12.77 26.89 -1.29
CA PRO A 437 12.00 27.40 -2.43
C PRO A 437 12.74 27.39 -3.76
N ALA A 438 14.04 27.68 -3.75
CA ALA A 438 14.82 27.68 -4.98
C ALA A 438 14.86 26.29 -5.66
N HIS A 439 14.62 25.20 -4.91
CA HIS A 439 14.90 23.83 -5.37
C HIS A 439 13.76 22.82 -5.16
N ASP A 440 12.56 23.27 -4.77
CA ASP A 440 11.31 22.50 -4.78
C ASP A 440 10.16 23.38 -5.28
N HIS A 441 9.42 22.91 -6.28
CA HIS A 441 8.32 23.63 -6.92
C HIS A 441 7.21 24.04 -5.94
N ARG A 442 6.85 23.16 -5.00
CA ARG A 442 5.78 23.44 -4.03
C ARG A 442 6.22 24.51 -3.05
N ASP A 443 7.48 24.44 -2.63
CA ASP A 443 8.07 25.40 -1.72
C ASP A 443 8.22 26.77 -2.40
N PHE A 444 8.52 26.79 -3.70
CA PHE A 444 8.60 27.99 -4.52
C PHE A 444 7.26 28.72 -4.63
N GLU A 445 6.20 28.00 -5.00
CA GLU A 445 4.85 28.58 -5.11
C GLU A 445 4.37 29.12 -3.76
N PHE A 446 4.63 28.39 -2.67
CA PHE A 446 4.30 28.85 -1.33
C PHE A 446 5.11 30.07 -0.93
N ALA A 447 6.42 30.09 -1.20
CA ALA A 447 7.28 31.24 -0.92
C ALA A 447 6.86 32.48 -1.71
N ARG A 448 6.49 32.33 -2.99
CA ARG A 448 5.95 33.42 -3.82
C ARG A 448 4.67 33.99 -3.25
N LYS A 449 3.76 33.14 -2.77
CA LYS A 449 2.46 33.57 -2.22
C LYS A 449 2.61 34.33 -0.90
N PHE A 450 3.53 33.90 -0.04
CA PHE A 450 3.75 34.48 1.28
C PHE A 450 4.93 35.45 1.33
N ASP A 451 5.54 35.80 0.19
CA ASP A 451 6.71 36.67 0.11
C ASP A 451 7.86 36.23 1.05
N LEU A 452 8.14 34.92 1.04
CA LEU A 452 9.18 34.32 1.88
C LEU A 452 10.55 34.38 1.18
N PRO A 453 11.66 34.46 1.93
CA PRO A 453 12.99 34.48 1.35
C PRO A 453 13.27 33.24 0.49
N MET A 454 14.04 33.42 -0.57
CA MET A 454 14.46 32.34 -1.46
C MET A 454 15.97 32.46 -1.68
N ILE A 455 16.72 31.40 -1.35
CA ILE A 455 18.18 31.38 -1.48
C ILE A 455 18.56 30.29 -2.49
N CYS A 456 19.23 30.69 -3.57
CA CYS A 456 19.81 29.75 -4.52
C CYS A 456 21.06 29.12 -3.91
N VAL A 457 21.02 27.81 -3.67
CA VAL A 457 22.15 27.02 -3.14
C VAL A 457 22.64 25.95 -4.10
N VAL A 458 21.94 25.75 -5.22
CA VAL A 458 22.38 24.95 -6.36
C VAL A 458 22.39 25.84 -7.59
N GLU A 459 23.58 26.02 -8.17
CA GLU A 459 23.80 26.86 -9.33
C GLU A 459 23.03 26.31 -10.54
N PRO A 460 22.15 27.11 -11.16
CA PRO A 460 21.42 26.67 -12.34
C PRO A 460 22.32 26.39 -13.54
N ASP A 461 22.07 25.26 -14.23
CA ASP A 461 22.81 24.84 -15.43
C ASP A 461 22.05 25.13 -16.74
N ASP A 462 20.88 25.76 -16.66
CA ASP A 462 20.01 26.10 -17.79
C ASP A 462 20.14 27.57 -18.24
N GLY A 463 21.10 28.30 -17.69
CA GLY A 463 21.43 29.68 -18.07
C GLY A 463 20.59 30.76 -17.38
N ARG A 464 19.71 30.40 -16.44
CA ARG A 464 19.05 31.41 -15.57
C ARG A 464 20.05 32.01 -14.57
N SER A 465 19.72 33.18 -14.01
CA SER A 465 20.52 33.83 -12.96
C SER A 465 20.48 33.04 -11.65
N THR A 466 21.40 33.32 -10.72
CA THR A 466 21.35 32.79 -9.34
C THR A 466 20.41 33.56 -8.41
N ASP A 467 19.59 34.46 -8.94
CA ASP A 467 18.62 35.24 -8.18
C ASP A 467 17.21 34.64 -8.33
N PRO A 468 16.69 33.92 -7.32
CA PRO A 468 15.37 33.28 -7.41
C PRO A 468 14.21 34.27 -7.58
N ALA A 469 14.41 35.56 -7.26
CA ALA A 469 13.37 36.57 -7.43
C ALA A 469 12.96 36.75 -8.90
N THR A 470 13.85 36.43 -9.85
CA THR A 470 13.59 36.53 -11.29
C THR A 470 13.10 35.23 -11.92
N TRP A 471 12.92 34.15 -11.14
CA TRP A 471 12.55 32.85 -11.69
C TRP A 471 11.03 32.71 -11.85
N ASP A 472 10.59 32.03 -12.91
CA ASP A 472 9.19 31.65 -13.08
C ASP A 472 8.83 30.41 -12.24
N ASP A 473 9.83 29.56 -11.95
CA ASP A 473 9.66 28.31 -11.23
C ASP A 473 10.99 27.84 -10.57
N ALA A 474 10.91 26.90 -9.62
CA ALA A 474 12.07 26.32 -8.94
C ALA A 474 13.07 25.68 -9.91
N PHE A 475 14.35 25.71 -9.55
CA PHE A 475 15.41 24.99 -10.26
C PHE A 475 15.69 23.65 -9.54
N VAL A 476 15.26 22.54 -10.15
CA VAL A 476 15.37 21.21 -9.55
C VAL A 476 16.41 20.37 -10.29
N ALA A 477 17.66 20.41 -9.83
CA ALA A 477 18.73 19.54 -10.29
C ALA A 477 19.44 18.86 -9.11
N LYS A 478 19.82 17.58 -9.29
CA LYS A 478 20.57 16.79 -8.29
C LYS A 478 22.08 16.72 -8.56
N THR A 479 22.53 17.17 -9.73
CA THR A 479 23.92 17.01 -10.20
C THR A 479 24.65 18.33 -10.43
N ALA A 480 23.99 19.46 -10.15
CA ALA A 480 24.54 20.78 -10.34
C ALA A 480 25.42 21.21 -9.15
N ARG A 481 26.20 22.27 -9.36
CA ARG A 481 27.19 22.76 -8.40
C ARG A 481 26.50 23.42 -7.20
N ILE A 482 26.95 23.10 -5.99
CA ILE A 482 26.47 23.73 -4.75
C ILE A 482 27.16 25.10 -4.58
N ILE A 483 26.38 26.11 -4.21
CA ILE A 483 26.79 27.49 -3.93
C ILE A 483 26.13 27.99 -2.65
N ASN A 484 26.58 29.13 -2.11
CA ASN A 484 25.98 29.78 -0.92
C ASN A 484 25.78 28.83 0.28
N SER A 485 26.65 27.84 0.44
CA SER A 485 26.49 26.71 1.38
C SER A 485 27.68 26.55 2.33
N SER A 486 28.09 27.68 2.94
CA SER A 486 29.20 27.72 3.90
C SER A 486 28.86 28.61 5.10
N ALA A 487 29.18 28.13 6.31
CA ALA A 487 29.15 28.87 7.57
C ALA A 487 30.40 28.53 8.40
N ASP A 488 30.62 29.25 9.51
CA ASP A 488 31.79 29.05 10.37
C ASP A 488 31.92 27.58 10.83
N GLY A 489 32.96 26.90 10.34
CA GLY A 489 33.27 25.51 10.69
C GLY A 489 32.47 24.43 9.93
N PHE A 490 31.59 24.80 9.00
CA PHE A 490 30.77 23.84 8.23
C PHE A 490 30.52 24.33 6.78
N SER A 491 30.87 23.51 5.79
CA SER A 491 30.59 23.75 4.37
C SER A 491 30.19 22.43 3.71
N ILE A 492 29.21 22.49 2.80
CA ILE A 492 28.76 21.34 2.00
C ILE A 492 29.36 21.41 0.59
#